data_AF-A0A0P1ETJ2-F1
#
_entry.id   AF-A0A0P1ETJ2-F1
#
_cell.length_a   1.000
_cell.length_b   1.000
_cell.length_c   1.000
_cell.angle_alpha   90.00
_cell.angle_beta   90.00
_cell.angle_gamma   90.00
#
_symmetry.space_group_name_H-M   'P 1'
#
loop_
_entity.id
_entity.type
_entity.pdbx_description
1 polymer ?
#
loop_
_entity_poly.entity_id
_entity_poly.type
_entity_poly.pdbx_seq_one_letter_code
_entity_poly.pdbx_strand_id
1 'polypeptide(L)' 'MTQATLTAFFGWMTVIHIGLLLFATVMIYGLRDVISDIHARISGVEKRSLAPLYFQWLGTYKVLIFVFALVPWLALTLL' A
#
# COMPACT_ATOMS: atom_id res chain seq x y z
N MET A 1 13.24 22.88 8.93
CA MET A 1 11.87 22.73 8.37
C MET A 1 10.87 23.13 9.43
N THR A 2 9.71 23.69 9.07
CA THR A 2 8.66 24.06 10.05
C THR A 2 7.76 22.85 10.34
N GLN A 3 7.09 22.83 11.50
CA GLN A 3 6.10 21.81 11.84
C GLN A 3 5.00 21.71 10.78
N ALA A 4 4.55 22.85 10.25
CA ALA A 4 3.56 22.90 9.17
C ALA A 4 4.04 22.18 7.89
N THR A 5 5.29 22.38 7.47
CA THR A 5 5.87 21.68 6.31
C THR A 5 5.93 20.17 6.53
N LEU A 6 6.36 19.71 7.72
CA LEU A 6 6.43 18.29 8.02
C LEU A 6 5.03 17.65 8.10
N THR A 7 4.06 18.35 8.68
CA THR A 7 2.66 17.89 8.76
C THR A 7 2.08 17.72 7.36
N ALA A 8 2.28 18.69 6.48
CA ALA A 8 1.85 18.59 5.08
C ALA A 8 2.55 17.45 4.33
N PHE A 9 3.87 17.29 4.54
CA PHE A 9 4.64 16.22 3.91
C PHE A 9 4.14 14.83 4.31
N PHE A 10 4.06 14.52 5.60
CA PHE A 10 3.57 13.21 6.07
C PHE A 10 2.08 13.00 5.77
N GLY A 11 1.29 14.08 5.71
CA GLY A 11 -0.12 14.03 5.28
C GLY A 11 -0.26 13.57 3.84
N TRP A 12 0.45 14.20 2.90
CA TRP A 12 0.44 13.78 1.50
C TRP A 12 1.07 12.39 1.29
N MET A 13 2.12 12.07 2.04
CA MET A 13 2.72 10.73 2.04
C MET A 13 1.69 9.66 2.42
N THR A 14 0.88 9.94 3.46
CA THR A 14 -0.20 9.06 3.92
C THR A 14 -1.28 8.89 2.84
N VAL A 15 -1.78 10.00 2.27
CA VAL A 15 -2.82 9.98 1.24
C VAL A 15 -2.37 9.17 0.02
N ILE A 16 -1.17 9.43 -0.49
CA ILE A 16 -0.63 8.76 -1.68
C ILE A 16 -0.47 7.26 -1.42
N HIS A 17 0.13 6.86 -0.30
CA HIS A 17 0.34 5.44 -0.02
C HIS A 17 -0.97 4.68 0.22
N ILE A 18 -1.93 5.27 0.95
CA ILE A 18 -3.25 4.65 1.14
C ILE A 18 -3.97 4.54 -0.20
N GLY A 19 -3.92 5.59 -1.04
CA GLY A 19 -4.47 5.57 -2.39
C GLY A 19 -3.90 4.44 -3.25
N LEU A 20 -2.57 4.26 -3.25
CA LEU A 20 -1.90 3.17 -3.95
C LEU A 20 -2.26 1.79 -3.39
N LEU A 21 -2.32 1.63 -2.06
CA LEU A 21 -2.72 0.38 -1.43
C LEU A 21 -4.17 0.02 -1.78
N LEU A 22 -5.09 0.99 -1.77
CA LEU A 22 -6.48 0.81 -2.16
C LEU A 22 -6.59 0.45 -3.64
N PHE A 23 -5.90 1.17 -4.51
CA PHE A 23 -5.85 0.87 -5.95
C PHE A 23 -5.37 -0.57 -6.18
N ALA A 24 -4.24 -0.96 -5.58
CA ALA A 24 -3.71 -2.32 -5.71
C ALA A 24 -4.68 -3.38 -5.17
N THR A 25 -5.32 -3.11 -4.03
CA THR A 25 -6.35 -4.00 -3.44
C THR A 25 -7.52 -4.19 -4.41
N VAL A 26 -8.05 -3.10 -4.97
CA VAL A 26 -9.17 -3.16 -5.93
C VAL A 26 -8.76 -3.90 -7.21
N MET A 27 -7.55 -3.68 -7.72
CA MET A 27 -7.07 -4.41 -8.90
C MET A 27 -6.91 -5.91 -8.60
N ILE A 28 -6.25 -6.27 -7.51
CA ILE A 28 -5.99 -7.68 -7.14
C ILE A 28 -7.28 -8.45 -6.86
N TYR A 29 -8.25 -7.86 -6.15
CA TYR A 29 -9.48 -8.57 -5.78
C TYR A 29 -10.61 -8.38 -6.79
N GLY A 30 -10.72 -7.20 -7.43
CA GLY A 30 -11.76 -6.90 -8.42
C GLY A 30 -11.47 -7.47 -9.81
N LEU A 31 -10.19 -7.56 -10.20
CA LEU A 31 -9.74 -8.12 -11.49
C LEU A 31 -8.92 -9.40 -11.30
N ARG A 32 -9.27 -10.19 -10.27
CA ARG A 32 -8.48 -11.31 -9.75
C ARG A 32 -7.88 -12.22 -10.81
N ASP A 33 -8.67 -12.71 -11.76
CA ASP A 33 -8.19 -13.66 -12.77
C ASP A 33 -7.21 -13.01 -13.75
N VAL A 34 -7.54 -11.83 -14.26
CA VAL A 34 -6.70 -11.08 -15.21
C VAL A 34 -5.36 -10.71 -14.57
N ILE A 35 -5.38 -10.14 -13.37
CA ILE A 35 -4.17 -9.72 -12.66
C ILE A 35 -3.31 -10.92 -12.28
N SER A 36 -3.93 -12.00 -11.79
CA SER A 36 -3.20 -13.20 -11.43
C SER A 36 -2.59 -13.89 -12.65
N ASP A 37 -3.25 -13.88 -13.81
CA ASP A 37 -2.69 -14.43 -15.06
C ASP A 37 -1.50 -13.62 -15.56
N ILE A 38 -1.60 -12.28 -15.55
CA ILE A 38 -0.50 -11.40 -15.95
C ILE A 38 0.70 -11.61 -15.04
N HIS A 39 0.50 -11.55 -13.72
CA HIS A 39 1.59 -11.71 -12.76
C HIS A 39 2.19 -13.12 -12.78
N ALA A 40 1.39 -14.18 -12.96
CA ALA A 40 1.91 -15.54 -13.12
C ALA A 40 2.83 -15.66 -14.35
N ARG A 41 2.42 -15.10 -15.48
CA ARG A 41 3.21 -15.13 -16.73
C ARG A 41 4.51 -14.34 -16.61
N ILE A 42 4.48 -13.16 -15.99
CA ILE A 42 5.66 -12.29 -15.85
C ILE A 42 6.64 -12.84 -14.82
N SER A 43 6.15 -13.41 -13.71
CA SER A 43 7.00 -13.87 -12.61
C SER A 43 7.40 -15.34 -12.70
N GLY A 44 6.68 -16.15 -13.49
CA GLY A 44 6.82 -17.62 -13.51
C GLY A 44 6.22 -18.31 -12.27
N VAL A 45 5.61 -17.56 -11.34
CA VAL A 45 4.97 -18.12 -10.14
C VAL A 45 3.65 -18.78 -10.50
N GLU A 46 3.39 -19.96 -9.91
CA GLU A 46 2.13 -20.66 -10.09
C GLU A 46 0.95 -19.79 -9.61
N LYS A 47 -0.11 -19.68 -10.43
CA LYS A 47 -1.27 -18.80 -10.17
C LYS A 47 -1.89 -19.00 -8.79
N ARG A 48 -1.96 -20.25 -8.29
CA ARG A 48 -2.51 -20.56 -6.96
C ARG A 48 -1.68 -19.98 -5.81
N SER A 49 -0.38 -19.79 -6.02
CA SER A 49 0.56 -19.26 -5.03
C SER A 49 0.50 -17.74 -4.93
N LEU A 50 -0.12 -17.05 -5.90
CA LEU A 50 -0.21 -15.58 -5.92
C LEU A 50 -1.12 -15.02 -4.83
N ALA A 51 -2.22 -15.71 -4.49
CA ALA A 51 -3.15 -15.23 -3.48
C ALA A 51 -2.51 -14.99 -2.09
N PRO A 52 -1.78 -15.96 -1.49
CA PRO A 52 -1.09 -15.72 -0.22
C PRO A 52 0.01 -14.65 -0.36
N LEU A 53 0.72 -14.60 -1.50
CA LEU A 53 1.75 -13.57 -1.75
C LEU A 53 1.14 -12.17 -1.80
N TYR A 54 -0.01 -11.99 -2.46
CA TYR A 54 -0.72 -10.71 -2.47
C TYR A 54 -1.19 -10.30 -1.08
N PHE A 55 -1.74 -11.23 -0.30
CA PHE A 55 -2.17 -10.92 1.07
C PHE A 55 -0.98 -10.49 1.94
N GLN A 56 0.14 -11.21 1.84
CA GLN A 56 1.38 -10.87 2.56
C GLN A 56 1.94 -9.50 2.11
N TRP A 57 1.96 -9.22 0.81
CA TRP A 57 2.44 -7.95 0.29
C TRP A 57 1.54 -6.78 0.72
N LEU A 58 0.22 -6.91 0.57
CA LEU A 58 -0.76 -5.91 1.01
C LEU A 58 -0.62 -5.63 2.53
N GLY A 59 -0.50 -6.70 3.33
CA GLY A 59 -0.31 -6.59 4.77
C GLY A 59 1.00 -5.89 5.15
N THR A 60 2.12 -6.32 4.56
CA THR A 60 3.44 -5.72 4.79
C THR A 60 3.45 -4.24 4.38
N TYR A 61 2.92 -3.91 3.21
CA TYR A 61 2.86 -2.53 2.74
C TYR A 61 1.99 -1.66 3.66
N LYS A 62 0.86 -2.17 4.14
CA LYS A 62 0.01 -1.48 5.12
C LYS A 62 0.76 -1.13 6.41
N VAL A 63 1.60 -2.04 6.92
CA VAL A 63 2.44 -1.77 8.10
C VAL A 63 3.45 -0.65 7.81
N LEU A 64 4.09 -0.65 6.63
CA LEU A 64 5.00 0.42 6.24
C LEU A 64 4.30 1.79 6.21
N ILE A 65 3.07 1.85 5.71
CA ILE A 65 2.26 3.09 5.73
C ILE A 65 2.04 3.56 7.16
N PHE A 66 1.70 2.65 8.07
CA PHE A 66 1.47 3.01 9.47
C PHE A 66 2.72 3.59 10.11
N VAL A 67 3.86 2.90 9.97
CA VAL A 67 5.11 3.27 10.64
C VAL A 67 5.71 4.55 10.04
N PHE A 68 5.73 4.68 8.72
CA PHE A 68 6.50 5.72 8.03
C PHE A 68 5.69 6.92 7.55
N ALA A 69 4.35 6.84 7.52
CA ALA A 69 3.52 7.92 7.01
C ALA A 69 2.40 8.32 8.00
N LEU A 70 1.49 7.39 8.28
CA LEU A 70 0.26 7.70 9.03
C LEU A 70 0.55 8.08 10.49
N VAL A 71 1.32 7.27 11.23
CA VAL A 71 1.61 7.56 12.64
C VAL A 71 2.42 8.85 12.81
N PRO A 72 3.47 9.14 12.02
CA PRO A 72 4.15 10.43 12.06
C PRO A 72 3.22 11.62 11.75
N TRP A 73 2.34 11.49 10.76
CA TRP A 73 1.37 12.55 10.43
C TRP A 73 0.39 12.80 11.58
N LEU A 74 -0.15 11.74 12.19
CA LEU A 74 -1.05 11.84 13.34
C LEU A 74 -0.33 12.48 14.53
N ALA A 75 0.91 12.08 14.81
CA ALA A 75 1.70 12.66 15.89
C ALA A 75 1.88 14.17 15.71
N LEU A 76 2.18 14.64 14.49
CA LEU A 76 2.34 16.07 14.20
C LEU A 76 1.02 16.86 14.24
N THR A 77 -0.09 16.22 13.87
CA THR A 77 -1.41 16.85 13.79
C THR A 77 -2.09 16.97 15.16
N LEU A 78 -1.76 16.07 16.10
CA LEU A 78 -2.34 16.03 17.44
C LEU A 78 -1.59 16.89 18.47
N LEU A 79 -0.40 17.40 18.11
CA LEU A 79 0.43 18.30 18.92
C LEU A 79 0.13 19.76 18.59
#